data_AF-A0A968WRK8-F1
#
_entry.id   AF-A0A968WRK8-F1
#
_cell.length_a   1.000
_cell.length_b   1.000
_cell.length_c   1.000
_cell.angle_alpha   90.00
_cell.angle_beta   90.00
_cell.angle_gamma   90.00
#
_symmetry.space_group_name_H-M   'P 1'
#
loop_
_entity.id
_entity.type
_entity.pdbx_description
1 polymer ?
#
loop_
_entity_poly.entity_id
_entity_poly.type
_entity_poly.pdbx_seq_one_letter_code
_entity_poly.pdbx_strand_id
1 'polypeptide(L)'
;MNWNGVIEHNRDALIRIVAALFAMLGIAENAAPERISRALNSAILRILRPAEAAVRRLIVAAARGMALKPHKPRAKPAGKIERTGKGGTRRPPFRLEDSRPPMLPPVKRGKYAKRSPRVIDLWAAERPDVTGRTITEIFAKHHARYLASRPAPEPKPPPIKDGKVDSTRLLRRLQAIKDALEDLPRQAKRLLQWRARREKIAEKRLIYTNPLRYGAPPYVHEKPKHEVEEVLEDCHWLAWEAANEPRPIDSS
;
A
#
# COMPACT_ATOMS: atom_id res chain seq x y z
N MET A 1 -18.72 27.07 -0.53
CA MET A 1 -17.75 26.70 0.52
C MET A 1 -16.35 27.15 0.11
N ASN A 2 -15.55 27.72 1.03
CA ASN A 2 -14.15 28.04 0.74
C ASN A 2 -13.28 26.78 0.85
N TRP A 3 -13.17 26.03 -0.24
CA TRP A 3 -12.43 24.76 -0.32
C TRP A 3 -10.98 24.87 0.15
N ASN A 4 -10.28 25.91 -0.30
CA ASN A 4 -8.87 26.09 0.04
C ASN A 4 -8.70 26.30 1.55
N GLY A 5 -9.55 27.13 2.16
CA GLY A 5 -9.50 27.36 3.61
C GLY A 5 -9.75 26.08 4.42
N VAL A 6 -10.71 25.25 3.99
CA VAL A 6 -11.03 24.00 4.70
C VAL A 6 -9.93 22.95 4.50
N ILE A 7 -9.32 22.88 3.31
CA ILE A 7 -8.18 21.99 3.03
C ILE A 7 -6.98 22.38 3.88
N GLU A 8 -6.62 23.66 3.95
CA GLU A 8 -5.50 24.14 4.76
C GLU A 8 -5.76 23.92 6.26
N HIS A 9 -6.97 24.17 6.76
CA HIS A 9 -7.33 23.91 8.15
C HIS A 9 -7.10 22.43 8.55
N ASN A 10 -7.60 21.50 7.72
CA ASN A 10 -7.41 20.07 7.94
C ASN A 10 -5.95 19.63 7.78
N ARG A 11 -5.23 20.25 6.84
CA ARG A 11 -3.79 20.02 6.65
C ARG A 11 -3.01 20.40 7.90
N ASP A 12 -3.28 21.56 8.48
CA ASP A 12 -2.60 22.05 9.68
C ASP A 12 -2.93 21.20 10.92
N ALA A 13 -4.17 20.73 11.06
CA ALA A 13 -4.54 19.76 12.09
C ALA A 13 -3.73 18.45 11.95
N LEU A 14 -3.62 17.91 10.74
CA LEU A 14 -2.84 16.70 10.48
C LEU A 14 -1.34 16.90 10.73
N ILE A 15 -0.79 18.07 10.41
CA ILE A 15 0.62 18.40 10.71
C ILE A 15 0.85 18.39 12.22
N ARG A 16 -0.04 19.01 13.02
CA ARG A 16 0.04 18.99 14.49
C ARG A 16 -0.01 17.57 15.06
N ILE A 17 -0.93 16.73 14.57
CA ILE A 17 -1.04 15.33 14.98
C ILE A 17 0.24 14.56 14.66
N VAL A 18 0.79 14.72 13.45
CA VAL A 18 2.02 14.04 13.03
C VAL A 18 3.22 14.50 13.86
N ALA A 19 3.33 15.80 14.16
CA ALA A 19 4.36 16.34 15.04
C ALA A 19 4.27 15.73 16.45
N ALA A 20 3.06 15.59 17.01
CA ALA A 20 2.85 14.92 18.28
C ALA A 20 3.28 13.44 18.25
N LEU A 21 3.03 12.71 17.15
CA LEU A 21 3.49 11.33 17.00
C LEU A 21 5.02 11.21 16.93
N PHE A 22 5.71 12.17 16.31
CA PHE A 22 7.17 12.23 16.33
C PHE A 22 7.70 12.52 17.75
N ALA A 23 7.07 13.44 18.47
CA ALA A 23 7.39 13.74 19.87
C ALA A 23 7.20 12.52 20.78
N MET A 24 6.10 11.77 20.63
CA MET A 24 5.87 10.50 21.35
C MET A 24 6.92 9.44 21.05
N LEU A 25 7.53 9.47 19.86
CA LEU A 25 8.62 8.56 19.49
C LEU A 25 9.97 8.99 20.12
N GLY A 26 10.05 10.19 20.70
CA GLY A 26 11.25 10.77 21.29
C GLY A 26 12.22 11.32 20.24
N ILE A 27 11.72 11.75 19.08
CA ILE A 27 12.55 12.07 17.91
C ILE A 27 12.26 13.48 17.44
N ALA A 28 13.30 14.31 17.40
CA ALA A 28 13.33 15.55 16.63
C ALA A 28 13.50 15.25 15.12
N GLU A 29 12.65 14.38 14.56
CA GLU A 29 12.48 14.09 13.13
C GLU A 29 13.39 13.04 12.44
N ASN A 30 14.63 12.71 12.89
CA ASN A 30 15.52 11.87 12.04
C ASN A 30 16.29 10.67 12.64
N ALA A 31 16.10 10.32 13.92
CA ALA A 31 16.74 9.11 14.49
C ALA A 31 15.85 8.43 15.54
N ALA A 32 15.06 7.42 15.14
CA ALA A 32 14.37 6.58 16.12
C ALA A 32 15.33 5.59 16.75
N PRO A 33 15.07 5.17 18.00
CA PRO A 33 15.60 3.90 18.48
C PRO A 33 15.17 2.80 17.50
N GLU A 34 16.12 1.97 17.05
CA GLU A 34 15.85 0.89 16.09
C GLU A 34 14.74 -0.06 16.55
N ARG A 35 14.54 -0.19 17.87
CA ARG A 35 13.50 -1.04 18.46
C ARG A 35 12.73 -0.32 19.57
N ILE A 36 11.40 -0.33 19.47
CA ILE A 36 10.46 0.28 20.43
C ILE A 36 9.58 -0.78 21.10
N SER A 37 8.94 -0.46 22.22
CA SER A 37 8.01 -1.39 22.88
C SER A 37 6.76 -1.65 22.01
N ARG A 38 6.20 -2.86 22.09
CA ARG A 38 4.95 -3.21 21.38
C ARG A 38 3.78 -2.32 21.78
N ALA A 39 3.71 -1.94 23.05
CA ALA A 39 2.65 -1.09 23.58
C ALA A 39 2.69 0.29 22.93
N LEU A 40 3.87 0.92 22.89
CA LEU A 40 4.07 2.22 22.26
C LEU A 40 3.81 2.16 20.75
N ASN A 41 4.35 1.16 20.05
CA ASN A 41 4.07 0.96 18.63
C ASN A 41 2.56 0.82 18.34
N SER A 42 1.84 0.07 19.19
CA SER A 42 0.40 -0.11 19.03
C SER A 42 -0.39 1.16 19.32
N ALA A 43 0.01 1.94 20.33
CA ALA A 43 -0.59 3.24 20.64
C ALA A 43 -0.42 4.22 19.46
N ILE A 44 0.79 4.35 18.92
CA ILE A 44 1.05 5.21 17.75
C ILE A 44 0.25 4.74 16.54
N LEU A 45 0.19 3.43 16.29
CA LEU A 45 -0.57 2.88 15.17
C LEU A 45 -2.08 3.13 15.25
N ARG A 46 -2.64 3.32 16.46
CA ARG A 46 -4.06 3.66 16.62
C ARG A 46 -4.39 5.05 16.10
N ILE A 47 -3.45 6.00 16.22
CA ILE A 47 -3.62 7.37 15.74
C ILE A 47 -3.14 7.50 14.28
N LEU A 48 -2.03 6.83 13.94
CA LEU A 48 -1.42 6.91 12.61
C LEU A 48 -2.32 6.37 11.50
N ARG A 49 -3.08 5.29 11.76
CA ARG A 49 -3.95 4.67 10.74
C ARG A 49 -5.11 5.59 10.31
N PRO A 50 -5.87 6.20 11.24
CA PRO A 50 -6.80 7.29 10.92
C PRO A 50 -6.12 8.46 10.20
N ALA A 51 -4.96 8.93 10.69
CA ALA A 51 -4.24 10.04 10.05
C ALA A 51 -3.89 9.74 8.58
N GLU A 52 -3.37 8.55 8.27
CA GLU A 52 -3.10 8.13 6.89
C GLU A 52 -4.38 8.08 6.05
N ALA A 53 -5.52 7.70 6.64
CA ALA A 53 -6.80 7.67 5.96
C ALA A 53 -7.34 9.07 5.67
N ALA A 54 -7.12 10.02 6.58
CA ALA A 54 -7.50 11.42 6.44
C ALA A 54 -6.66 12.09 5.35
N VAL A 55 -5.34 11.89 5.36
CA VAL A 55 -4.42 12.41 4.32
C VAL A 55 -4.81 11.90 2.93
N ARG A 56 -5.16 10.61 2.79
CA ARG A 56 -5.65 10.06 1.51
C ARG A 56 -6.89 10.80 0.99
N ARG A 57 -7.82 11.13 1.88
CA ARG A 57 -9.06 11.85 1.57
C ARG A 57 -8.78 13.33 1.25
N LEU A 58 -7.91 13.97 2.03
CA LEU A 58 -7.47 15.34 1.78
C LEU A 58 -6.80 15.48 0.40
N ILE A 59 -5.98 14.50 -0.01
CA ILE A 59 -5.39 14.48 -1.36
C ILE A 59 -6.46 14.35 -2.45
N VAL A 60 -7.54 13.59 -2.19
CA VAL A 60 -8.68 13.49 -3.12
C VAL A 60 -9.40 14.84 -3.23
N ALA A 61 -9.66 15.50 -2.10
CA ALA A 61 -10.25 16.83 -2.07
C ALA A 61 -9.38 17.87 -2.79
N ALA A 62 -8.06 17.85 -2.58
CA ALA A 62 -7.13 18.76 -3.25
C ALA A 62 -6.94 18.47 -4.74
N ALA A 63 -7.21 17.24 -5.19
CA ALA A 63 -7.20 16.92 -6.62
C ALA A 63 -8.42 17.47 -7.37
N ARG A 64 -9.43 17.99 -6.66
CA ARG A 64 -10.59 18.67 -7.23
C ARG A 64 -10.15 19.87 -8.07
N GLY A 65 -10.79 20.06 -9.23
CA GLY A 65 -10.55 21.22 -10.10
C GLY A 65 -9.18 21.23 -10.81
N MET A 66 -8.31 20.24 -10.58
CA MET A 66 -7.04 20.13 -11.29
C MET A 66 -7.24 19.40 -12.63
N ALA A 67 -7.01 20.11 -13.72
CA ALA A 67 -6.92 19.50 -15.05
C ALA A 67 -5.57 18.80 -15.22
N LEU A 68 -5.58 17.54 -15.69
CA LEU A 68 -4.36 16.83 -16.06
C LEU A 68 -4.21 16.75 -17.56
N LYS A 69 -3.04 17.16 -18.04
CA LYS A 69 -2.59 16.80 -19.38
C LYS A 69 -2.46 15.26 -19.48
N PRO A 70 -3.03 14.62 -20.51
CA PRO A 70 -2.99 13.18 -20.65
C PRO A 70 -1.55 12.68 -20.70
N HIS A 71 -1.26 11.61 -19.95
CA HIS A 71 0.05 10.99 -19.93
C HIS A 71 0.38 10.38 -21.30
N LYS A 72 1.33 10.97 -22.04
CA LYS A 72 1.87 10.37 -23.27
C LYS A 72 2.58 9.05 -22.94
N PRO A 73 2.24 7.93 -23.61
CA PRO A 73 3.00 6.69 -23.45
C PRO A 73 4.45 6.93 -23.89
N ARG A 74 5.41 6.59 -23.03
CA ARG A 74 6.82 6.58 -23.38
C ARG A 74 7.13 5.30 -24.16
N ALA A 75 7.95 5.39 -25.21
CA ALA A 75 8.47 4.23 -25.89
C ALA A 75 9.19 3.32 -24.89
N LYS A 76 9.02 2.00 -25.02
CA LYS A 76 9.77 1.05 -24.20
C LYS A 76 11.26 1.23 -24.50
N PRO A 77 12.14 1.22 -23.48
CA PRO A 77 13.57 1.24 -23.73
C PRO A 77 13.96 0.02 -24.57
N ALA A 78 14.77 0.25 -25.60
CA ALA A 78 15.15 -0.77 -26.57
C ALA A 78 16.14 -1.82 -26.03
N GLY A 79 16.69 -1.62 -24.83
CA GLY A 79 17.76 -2.46 -24.25
C GLY A 79 17.56 -2.83 -22.78
N LYS A 80 18.48 -3.65 -22.25
CA LYS A 80 18.55 -4.00 -20.83
C LYS A 80 18.82 -2.73 -20.02
N ILE A 81 17.98 -2.48 -19.02
CA ILE A 81 18.19 -1.39 -18.06
C ILE A 81 19.26 -1.86 -17.07
N GLU A 82 20.48 -1.39 -17.25
CA GLU A 82 21.54 -1.58 -16.27
C GLU A 82 21.16 -0.84 -14.98
N ARG A 83 21.06 -1.58 -13.88
CA ARG A 83 20.81 -1.00 -12.55
C ARG A 83 22.12 -0.50 -11.96
N THR A 84 22.72 0.50 -12.60
CA THR A 84 23.98 1.09 -12.17
C THR A 84 23.66 2.35 -11.38
N GLY A 85 23.73 2.26 -10.06
CA GLY A 85 23.56 3.41 -9.18
C GLY A 85 23.44 2.99 -7.72
N LYS A 86 24.29 3.60 -6.86
CA LYS A 86 24.03 3.65 -5.41
C LYS A 86 22.60 4.14 -5.24
N GLY A 87 21.75 3.31 -4.66
CA GLY A 87 20.35 3.65 -4.43
C GLY A 87 20.27 4.91 -3.59
N GLY A 88 20.06 6.06 -4.22
CA GLY A 88 19.88 7.32 -3.52
C GLY A 88 18.78 7.18 -2.47
N THR A 89 18.82 8.01 -1.43
CA THR A 89 17.81 8.06 -0.38
C THR A 89 16.43 8.31 -1.00
N ARG A 90 15.70 7.22 -1.28
CA ARG A 90 14.36 7.31 -1.86
C ARG A 90 13.41 7.74 -0.75
N ARG A 91 12.83 8.94 -0.91
CA ARG A 91 11.71 9.39 -0.07
C ARG A 91 10.64 8.29 -0.07
N PRO A 92 10.17 7.84 1.11
CA PRO A 92 9.19 6.78 1.18
C PRO A 92 7.89 7.26 0.51
N PRO A 93 7.39 6.57 -0.52
CA PRO A 93 6.21 7.03 -1.22
C PRO A 93 4.97 6.84 -0.37
N PHE A 94 4.19 7.90 -0.19
CA PHE A 94 2.85 7.80 0.41
C PHE A 94 1.93 6.95 -0.49
N ARG A 95 1.10 6.12 0.14
CA ARG A 95 0.13 5.23 -0.53
C ARG A 95 -1.19 5.98 -0.72
N LEU A 96 -1.54 6.22 -1.99
CA LEU A 96 -2.75 6.97 -2.37
C LEU A 96 -4.05 6.14 -2.30
N GLU A 97 -3.94 4.81 -2.27
CA GLU A 97 -5.07 3.88 -2.27
C GLU A 97 -5.35 3.33 -0.86
N ASP A 98 -6.63 3.23 -0.50
CA ASP A 98 -7.05 2.40 0.63
C ASP A 98 -6.70 0.93 0.32
N SER A 99 -6.09 0.23 1.28
CA SER A 99 -5.82 -1.20 1.11
C SER A 99 -7.16 -1.93 1.09
N ARG A 100 -7.55 -2.47 -0.08
CA ARG A 100 -8.77 -3.27 -0.21
C ARG A 100 -8.42 -4.75 -0.23
N PRO A 101 -9.24 -5.60 0.41
CA PRO A 101 -9.24 -6.99 0.01
C PRO A 101 -9.58 -7.04 -1.48
N PRO A 102 -8.89 -7.89 -2.28
CA PRO A 102 -9.24 -8.05 -3.68
C PRO A 102 -10.72 -8.50 -3.76
N MET A 103 -11.54 -7.82 -4.58
CA MET A 103 -12.99 -8.09 -4.70
C MET A 103 -13.23 -9.46 -5.30
N LEU A 104 -12.45 -9.75 -6.34
CA LEU A 104 -12.28 -11.11 -6.79
C LEU A 104 -11.41 -11.79 -5.73
N PRO A 105 -11.74 -13.01 -5.27
CA PRO A 105 -10.72 -13.83 -4.62
C PRO A 105 -9.49 -13.74 -5.52
N PRO A 106 -8.28 -13.55 -4.96
CA PRO A 106 -7.08 -13.44 -5.79
C PRO A 106 -7.20 -14.54 -6.81
N VAL A 107 -7.23 -14.21 -8.12
CA VAL A 107 -7.10 -15.22 -9.16
C VAL A 107 -5.92 -16.00 -8.65
N LYS A 108 -6.16 -17.23 -8.18
CA LYS A 108 -5.10 -18.04 -7.62
C LYS A 108 -4.19 -18.14 -8.83
N ARG A 109 -3.14 -17.31 -8.92
CA ARG A 109 -2.04 -17.48 -9.88
C ARG A 109 -1.68 -18.90 -9.62
N GLY A 110 -2.08 -19.81 -10.52
CA GLY A 110 -2.42 -21.19 -10.16
C GLY A 110 -1.51 -21.63 -9.03
N LYS A 111 -2.02 -21.60 -7.78
CA LYS A 111 -1.29 -22.26 -6.70
C LYS A 111 -1.25 -23.66 -7.23
N TYR A 112 -0.08 -24.11 -7.74
CA TYR A 112 0.15 -25.37 -8.43
C TYR A 112 -1.05 -26.25 -8.20
N ALA A 113 -1.97 -26.28 -9.20
CA ALA A 113 -3.37 -26.66 -9.06
C ALA A 113 -3.48 -27.56 -7.86
N LYS A 114 -4.03 -27.06 -6.72
CA LYS A 114 -4.10 -27.78 -5.43
C LYS A 114 -4.26 -29.23 -5.84
N ARG A 115 -3.15 -29.98 -5.85
CA ARG A 115 -3.26 -31.40 -6.09
C ARG A 115 -4.15 -31.73 -4.91
N SER A 116 -5.28 -32.36 -5.19
CA SER A 116 -6.04 -33.06 -4.17
C SER A 116 -5.04 -33.69 -3.20
N PRO A 117 -5.40 -34.04 -1.96
CA PRO A 117 -4.64 -35.12 -1.36
C PRO A 117 -4.71 -36.27 -2.38
N ARG A 118 -3.67 -36.40 -3.24
CA ARG A 118 -3.11 -37.67 -3.54
C ARG A 118 -2.67 -38.06 -2.14
N VAL A 119 -3.60 -38.66 -1.39
CA VAL A 119 -3.34 -40.01 -0.98
C VAL A 119 -2.83 -40.66 -2.27
N ILE A 120 -1.51 -40.53 -2.45
CA ILE A 120 -0.76 -41.54 -3.14
C ILE A 120 -1.17 -42.69 -2.25
N ASP A 121 -2.12 -43.49 -2.72
CA ASP A 121 -2.18 -44.84 -2.22
C ASP A 121 -0.73 -45.27 -2.34
N LEU A 122 -0.02 -45.36 -1.21
CA LEU A 122 1.42 -45.66 -1.23
C LEU A 122 1.66 -46.97 -2.00
N TRP A 123 0.60 -47.78 -2.07
CA TRP A 123 0.37 -48.96 -2.90
C TRP A 123 0.29 -48.75 -4.43
N ALA A 124 0.15 -47.52 -4.94
CA ALA A 124 0.12 -47.17 -6.37
C ALA A 124 1.36 -46.37 -6.82
N ALA A 125 2.26 -45.99 -5.91
CA ALA A 125 3.49 -45.25 -6.21
C ALA A 125 4.49 -46.04 -7.06
N GLU A 126 4.40 -47.37 -7.01
CA GLU A 126 5.28 -48.31 -7.70
C GLU A 126 4.76 -48.73 -9.08
N ARG A 127 3.54 -48.31 -9.48
CA ARG A 127 3.04 -48.62 -10.82
C ARG A 127 3.77 -47.73 -11.84
N PRO A 128 4.56 -48.32 -12.75
CA PRO A 128 5.19 -47.55 -13.80
C PRO A 128 4.14 -46.96 -14.74
N ASP A 129 4.39 -45.76 -15.26
CA ASP A 129 3.61 -45.22 -16.37
C ASP A 129 3.90 -45.99 -17.67
N VAL A 130 3.23 -45.62 -18.77
CA VAL A 130 3.44 -46.22 -20.12
C VAL A 130 4.91 -46.15 -20.57
N THR A 131 5.74 -45.32 -19.93
CA THR A 131 7.18 -45.19 -20.20
C THR A 131 8.09 -45.90 -19.20
N GLY A 132 7.52 -46.70 -18.28
CA GLY A 132 8.28 -47.46 -17.29
C GLY A 132 8.68 -46.65 -16.04
N ARG A 133 8.28 -45.38 -15.92
CA ARG A 133 8.75 -44.50 -14.83
C ARG A 133 7.78 -44.45 -13.68
N THR A 134 8.33 -44.51 -12.47
CA THR A 134 7.54 -44.37 -11.24
C THR A 134 7.36 -42.90 -10.88
N ILE A 135 6.30 -42.62 -10.11
CA ILE A 135 6.01 -41.25 -9.65
C ILE A 135 7.16 -40.70 -8.77
N THR A 136 7.84 -41.58 -8.04
CA THR A 136 9.02 -41.26 -7.21
C THR A 136 10.20 -40.79 -8.04
N GLU A 137 10.53 -41.45 -9.16
CA GLU A 137 11.61 -41.05 -10.06
C GLU A 137 11.38 -39.68 -10.70
N ILE A 138 10.15 -39.45 -11.17
CA ILE A 138 9.75 -38.17 -11.77
C ILE A 138 9.87 -37.05 -10.71
N PHE A 139 9.37 -37.29 -9.50
CA PHE A 139 9.44 -36.32 -8.41
C PHE A 139 10.88 -36.05 -7.98
N ALA A 140 11.72 -37.09 -7.84
CA ALA A 140 13.14 -36.95 -7.49
C ALA A 140 13.89 -36.11 -8.52
N LYS A 141 13.67 -36.34 -9.82
CA LYS A 141 14.34 -35.57 -10.90
C LYS A 141 13.95 -34.09 -10.91
N HIS A 142 12.66 -33.78 -10.73
CA HIS A 142 12.19 -32.40 -10.69
C HIS A 142 12.57 -31.68 -9.38
N HIS A 143 12.54 -32.40 -8.25
CA HIS A 143 12.91 -31.87 -6.94
C HIS A 143 14.43 -31.61 -6.84
N ALA A 144 15.26 -32.53 -7.35
CA ALA A 144 16.72 -32.35 -7.42
C ALA A 144 17.08 -31.13 -8.27
N ARG A 145 16.44 -30.93 -9.43
CA ARG A 145 16.60 -29.70 -10.23
C ARG A 145 16.19 -28.45 -9.46
N TYR A 146 15.06 -28.49 -8.75
CA TYR A 146 14.54 -27.36 -8.00
C TYR A 146 15.45 -26.96 -6.83
N LEU A 147 16.00 -27.94 -6.10
CA LEU A 147 16.96 -27.72 -5.03
C LEU A 147 18.33 -27.29 -5.56
N ALA A 148 18.83 -27.87 -6.64
CA ALA A 148 20.10 -27.49 -7.25
C ALA A 148 20.10 -26.07 -7.84
N SER A 149 18.92 -25.55 -8.22
CA SER A 149 18.78 -24.22 -8.83
C SER A 149 18.72 -23.07 -7.81
N ARG A 150 18.63 -23.36 -6.51
CA ARG A 150 18.45 -22.32 -5.48
C ARG A 150 19.44 -22.54 -4.34
N PRO A 151 20.22 -21.52 -3.95
CA PRO A 151 20.91 -21.59 -2.68
C PRO A 151 19.87 -21.82 -1.58
N ALA A 152 20.19 -22.71 -0.63
CA ALA A 152 19.31 -22.96 0.52
C ALA A 152 18.95 -21.61 1.16
N PRO A 153 17.66 -21.34 1.42
CA PRO A 153 17.29 -20.10 2.08
C PRO A 153 17.99 -20.06 3.44
N GLU A 154 18.69 -18.96 3.73
CA GLU A 154 19.32 -18.77 5.03
C GLU A 154 18.27 -18.96 6.14
N PRO A 155 18.60 -19.72 7.20
CA PRO A 155 17.71 -19.88 8.32
C PRO A 155 17.39 -18.50 8.90
N LYS A 156 16.09 -18.18 9.03
CA LYS A 156 15.68 -16.92 9.64
C LYS A 156 16.18 -16.90 11.09
N PRO A 157 16.78 -15.79 11.55
CA PRO A 157 17.17 -15.68 12.94
C PRO A 157 15.97 -15.91 13.87
N PRO A 158 16.16 -16.54 15.03
CA PRO A 158 15.07 -16.80 15.97
C PRO A 158 14.43 -15.47 16.39
N PRO A 159 13.10 -15.44 16.62
CA PRO A 159 12.43 -14.24 17.06
C PRO A 159 12.96 -13.81 18.44
N ILE A 160 13.50 -12.60 18.51
CA ILE A 160 14.03 -12.02 19.74
C ILE A 160 12.86 -11.77 20.72
N LYS A 161 12.93 -12.31 21.93
CA LYS A 161 11.82 -12.33 22.93
C LYS A 161 11.75 -11.09 23.83
N ASP A 162 12.38 -9.97 23.47
CA ASP A 162 12.46 -8.77 24.36
C ASP A 162 11.18 -7.91 24.42
N GLY A 163 10.08 -8.34 23.80
CA GLY A 163 8.85 -7.53 23.72
C GLY A 163 8.96 -6.25 22.89
N LYS A 164 10.09 -6.02 22.20
CA LYS A 164 10.36 -4.85 21.33
C LYS A 164 10.16 -5.18 19.84
N VAL A 165 9.77 -4.19 19.06
CA VAL A 165 9.52 -4.27 17.61
C VAL A 165 10.39 -3.25 16.89
N ASP A 166 10.88 -3.63 15.70
CA ASP A 166 11.58 -2.74 14.79
C ASP A 166 10.73 -1.50 14.42
N SER A 167 11.30 -0.32 14.62
CA SER A 167 10.64 0.98 14.40
C SER A 167 10.81 1.50 12.96
N THR A 168 11.70 0.92 12.15
CA THR A 168 12.06 1.44 10.81
C THR A 168 10.85 1.61 9.89
N ARG A 169 9.91 0.65 9.91
CA ARG A 169 8.69 0.70 9.12
C ARG A 169 7.71 1.76 9.62
N LEU A 170 7.67 2.00 10.93
CA LEU A 170 6.83 3.02 11.54
C LEU A 170 7.33 4.42 11.13
N LEU A 171 8.64 4.65 11.26
CA LEU A 171 9.29 5.88 10.82
C LEU A 171 9.06 6.19 9.36
N ARG A 172 9.28 5.21 8.46
CA ARG A 172 9.06 5.40 7.02
C ARG A 172 7.62 5.82 6.70
N ARG A 173 6.65 5.40 7.50
CA ARG A 173 5.24 5.77 7.33
C ARG A 173 4.98 7.19 7.83
N LEU A 174 5.49 7.55 9.00
CA LEU A 174 5.41 8.91 9.52
C LEU A 174 6.07 9.91 8.56
N GLN A 175 7.26 9.60 8.07
CA GLN A 175 7.96 10.43 7.08
C GLN A 175 7.16 10.54 5.78
N ALA A 176 6.57 9.45 5.29
CA ALA A 176 5.75 9.49 4.08
C ALA A 176 4.51 10.39 4.23
N ILE A 177 3.93 10.48 5.43
CA ILE A 177 2.81 11.41 5.71
C ILE A 177 3.31 12.84 5.77
N LYS A 178 4.42 13.09 6.49
CA LYS A 178 5.04 14.42 6.58
C LYS A 178 5.32 14.96 5.18
N ASP A 179 6.04 14.20 4.36
CA ASP A 179 6.36 14.54 2.97
C ASP A 179 5.11 14.76 2.11
N ALA A 180 4.00 14.06 2.39
CA ALA A 180 2.75 14.20 1.64
C ALA A 180 1.97 15.46 2.04
N LEU A 181 2.02 15.85 3.32
CA LEU A 181 1.41 17.07 3.83
C LEU A 181 2.23 18.30 3.43
N GLU A 182 3.56 18.21 3.41
CA GLU A 182 4.45 19.28 2.94
C GLU A 182 4.17 19.63 1.46
N ASP A 183 3.93 18.64 0.60
CA ASP A 183 3.68 18.84 -0.84
C ASP A 183 2.39 18.14 -1.30
N LEU A 184 1.26 18.68 -0.82
CA LEU A 184 -0.09 18.22 -1.16
C LEU A 184 -0.40 18.30 -2.67
N PRO A 185 -0.06 19.40 -3.39
CA PRO A 185 -0.36 19.52 -4.83
C PRO A 185 0.34 18.46 -5.68
N ARG A 186 1.58 18.07 -5.32
CA ARG A 186 2.28 16.98 -6.02
C ARG A 186 1.58 15.64 -5.84
N GLN A 187 1.08 15.34 -4.64
CA GLN A 187 0.34 14.11 -4.41
C GLN A 187 -1.01 14.11 -5.14
N ALA A 188 -1.70 15.26 -5.21
CA ALA A 188 -2.93 15.43 -5.98
C ALA A 188 -2.71 15.16 -7.48
N LYS A 189 -1.66 15.74 -8.08
CA LYS A 189 -1.26 15.45 -9.47
C LYS A 189 -0.95 13.96 -9.68
N ARG A 190 -0.22 13.33 -8.75
CA ARG A 190 0.10 11.90 -8.80
C ARG A 190 -1.16 11.02 -8.72
N LEU A 191 -2.14 11.42 -7.91
CA LEU A 191 -3.43 10.74 -7.80
C LEU A 191 -4.21 10.80 -9.11
N LEU A 192 -4.29 11.98 -9.74
CA LEU A 192 -4.99 12.14 -11.01
C LEU A 192 -4.33 11.32 -12.13
N GLN A 193 -2.99 11.26 -12.16
CA GLN A 193 -2.27 10.43 -13.14
C GLN A 193 -2.56 8.94 -12.93
N TRP A 194 -2.66 8.55 -11.66
CA TRP A 194 -3.07 7.19 -11.30
C TRP A 194 -4.51 6.90 -11.74
N ARG A 195 -5.47 7.82 -11.54
CA ARG A 195 -6.86 7.68 -11.99
C ARG A 195 -6.94 7.54 -13.51
N ALA A 196 -6.29 8.42 -14.27
CA ALA A 196 -6.27 8.37 -15.74
C ALA A 196 -5.66 7.06 -16.29
N ARG A 197 -4.66 6.50 -15.60
CA ARG A 197 -4.13 5.17 -15.94
C ARG A 197 -5.12 4.05 -15.62
N ARG A 198 -5.88 4.16 -14.52
CA ARG A 198 -6.87 3.17 -14.11
C ARG A 198 -8.10 3.18 -15.00
N GLU A 199 -8.60 4.34 -15.43
CA GLU A 199 -9.74 4.45 -16.36
C GLU A 199 -9.46 3.68 -17.68
N LYS A 200 -8.29 3.88 -18.28
CA LYS A 200 -7.86 3.13 -19.48
C LYS A 200 -7.74 1.62 -19.27
N ILE A 201 -7.50 1.17 -18.04
CA ILE A 201 -7.48 -0.26 -17.71
C ILE A 201 -8.89 -0.74 -17.38
N ALA A 202 -9.72 0.09 -16.75
CA ALA A 202 -11.10 -0.19 -16.37
C ALA A 202 -11.98 -0.44 -17.59
N GLU A 203 -11.79 0.34 -18.66
CA GLU A 203 -12.38 0.09 -19.98
C GLU A 203 -12.10 -1.34 -20.49
N LYS A 204 -10.95 -1.91 -20.13
CA LYS A 204 -10.50 -3.24 -20.57
C LYS A 204 -10.75 -4.35 -19.55
N ARG A 205 -11.00 -4.02 -18.28
CA ARG A 205 -11.11 -4.96 -17.14
C ARG A 205 -11.95 -4.35 -16.02
N LEU A 206 -12.72 -5.18 -15.32
CA LEU A 206 -13.40 -4.77 -14.08
C LEU A 206 -12.39 -4.54 -12.94
N ILE A 207 -11.83 -3.34 -12.86
CA ILE A 207 -10.91 -2.89 -11.80
C ILE A 207 -11.49 -1.65 -11.12
N TYR A 208 -11.24 -1.52 -9.82
CA TYR A 208 -11.55 -0.31 -9.07
C TYR A 208 -10.90 0.95 -9.67
N THR A 209 -11.74 1.91 -10.05
CA THR A 209 -11.34 3.24 -10.56
C THR A 209 -11.19 4.27 -9.44
N ASN A 210 -12.05 4.21 -8.40
CA ASN A 210 -11.99 5.11 -7.25
C ASN A 210 -10.81 4.73 -6.33
N PRO A 211 -9.95 5.67 -5.87
CA PRO A 211 -8.88 5.40 -4.90
C PRO A 211 -9.38 5.07 -3.47
N LEU A 212 -10.54 5.55 -3.06
CA LEU A 212 -11.11 5.38 -1.71
C LEU A 212 -12.11 4.22 -1.63
N ARG A 213 -12.19 3.55 -0.47
CA ARG A 213 -13.22 2.53 -0.22
C ARG A 213 -14.61 3.20 -0.20
N TYR A 214 -15.61 2.55 -0.79
CA TYR A 214 -17.00 2.98 -0.68
C TYR A 214 -17.53 2.80 0.75
N GLY A 215 -18.43 3.70 1.16
CA GLY A 215 -19.03 3.74 2.48
C GLY A 215 -18.25 4.59 3.48
N ALA A 216 -18.59 4.44 4.76
CA ALA A 216 -17.98 5.17 5.87
C ALA A 216 -16.44 5.04 5.90
N PRO A 217 -15.74 6.07 6.39
CA PRO A 217 -14.29 6.05 6.48
C PRO A 217 -13.81 4.97 7.45
N PRO A 218 -12.64 4.35 7.19
CA PRO A 218 -12.11 3.36 8.11
C PRO A 218 -11.72 4.04 9.42
N TYR A 219 -11.83 3.34 10.55
CA TYR A 219 -11.38 3.81 11.87
C TYR A 219 -12.21 4.94 12.50
N VAL A 220 -13.39 5.27 11.98
CA VAL A 220 -14.35 6.13 12.68
C VAL A 220 -15.21 5.28 13.60
N HIS A 221 -15.39 5.77 14.83
CA HIS A 221 -16.24 5.19 15.85
C HIS A 221 -17.36 6.18 16.19
N GLU A 222 -18.49 5.67 16.67
CA GLU A 222 -19.63 6.51 17.10
C GLU A 222 -19.23 7.55 18.16
N LYS A 223 -18.24 7.22 19.01
CA LYS A 223 -17.65 8.12 19.99
C LYS A 223 -16.15 8.28 19.69
N PRO A 224 -15.71 9.43 19.15
CA PRO A 224 -14.32 9.62 18.79
C PRO A 224 -13.44 9.59 20.03
N LYS A 225 -12.32 8.86 19.96
CA LYS A 225 -11.35 8.77 21.08
C LYS A 225 -10.20 9.77 20.95
N HIS A 226 -9.96 10.21 19.73
CA HIS A 226 -8.82 11.05 19.36
C HIS A 226 -9.29 12.09 18.34
N GLU A 227 -8.75 13.30 18.43
CA GLU A 227 -8.99 14.42 17.49
C GLU A 227 -8.84 14.00 16.02
N VAL A 228 -7.92 13.07 15.73
CA VAL A 228 -7.70 12.54 14.37
C VAL A 228 -8.95 11.89 13.75
N GLU A 229 -9.88 11.40 14.55
CA GLU A 229 -11.12 10.79 14.06
C GLU A 229 -12.09 11.84 13.54
N GLU A 230 -12.19 13.00 14.21
CA GLU A 230 -12.98 14.16 13.76
C GLU A 230 -12.40 14.72 12.45
N VAL A 231 -11.08 14.95 12.42
CA VAL A 231 -10.36 15.40 11.20
C VAL A 231 -10.56 14.41 10.04
N LEU A 232 -10.61 13.11 10.33
CA LEU A 232 -10.86 12.09 9.32
C LEU A 232 -12.28 12.17 8.76
N GLU A 233 -13.27 12.45 9.60
CA GLU A 233 -14.67 12.62 9.19
C GLU A 233 -14.82 13.84 8.27
N ASP A 234 -14.26 14.99 8.65
CA ASP A 234 -14.23 16.21 7.84
C ASP A 234 -13.56 15.97 6.48
N CYS A 235 -12.36 15.37 6.49
CA CYS A 235 -11.65 15.02 5.27
C CYS A 235 -12.46 14.05 4.41
N HIS A 236 -13.20 13.11 5.02
CA HIS A 236 -14.03 12.17 4.28
C HIS A 236 -15.19 12.85 3.58
N TRP A 237 -15.88 13.77 4.26
CA TRP A 237 -16.96 14.55 3.69
C TRP A 237 -16.46 15.38 2.48
N LEU A 238 -15.32 16.07 2.64
CA LEU A 238 -14.69 16.82 1.53
C LEU A 238 -14.35 15.94 0.33
N ALA A 239 -13.77 14.77 0.60
CA ALA A 239 -13.39 13.83 -0.46
C ALA A 239 -14.61 13.22 -1.16
N TRP A 240 -15.72 13.03 -0.44
CA TRP A 240 -16.98 12.53 -0.99
C TRP A 240 -17.62 13.56 -1.91
N GLU A 241 -17.72 14.81 -1.47
CA GLU A 241 -18.25 15.91 -2.28
C GLU A 241 -17.36 16.16 -3.52
N ALA A 242 -16.04 16.20 -3.36
CA ALA A 242 -15.10 16.32 -4.48
C ALA A 242 -15.16 15.14 -5.48
N ALA A 243 -15.61 13.96 -5.05
CA ALA A 243 -15.75 12.80 -5.93
C ALA A 243 -17.10 12.78 -6.69
N ASN A 244 -18.14 13.41 -6.13
CA ASN A 244 -19.47 13.49 -6.75
C ASN A 244 -19.61 14.69 -7.68
N GLU A 245 -18.72 15.67 -7.59
CA GLU A 245 -18.73 16.79 -8.52
C GLU A 245 -18.26 16.41 -9.93
N PRO A 246 -18.90 16.95 -10.98
CA PRO A 246 -18.44 16.78 -12.34
C PRO A 246 -17.06 17.42 -12.49
N ARG A 247 -16.11 16.67 -13.07
CA ARG A 247 -14.79 17.20 -13.43
C ARG A 247 -14.99 18.37 -14.40
N PRO A 248 -14.25 19.49 -14.25
CA PRO A 248 -14.29 20.53 -15.26
C PRO A 248 -13.94 19.92 -16.61
N ILE A 249 -14.86 20.02 -17.55
CA ILE A 249 -14.64 19.64 -18.94
C ILE A 249 -13.67 20.69 -19.47
N ASP A 250 -12.50 20.26 -19.92
CA ASP A 250 -11.51 21.16 -20.52
C ASP A 250 -12.19 21.90 -21.69
N SER A 251 -12.51 23.19 -21.50
CA SER A 251 -12.78 24.10 -22.62
C SER A 251 -11.42 24.48 -23.20
N SER A 252 -10.91 23.64 -24.09
CA SER A 252 -9.71 23.89 -24.88
C SER A 252 -9.90 23.34 -26.28
#